data_AF-A0A1J5IXM3-F1
#
_entry.id   AF-A0A1J5IXM3-F1
#
_cell.length_a   1.000
_cell.length_b   1.000
_cell.length_c   1.000
_cell.angle_alpha   90.00
_cell.angle_beta   90.00
_cell.angle_gamma   90.00
#
_symmetry.space_group_name_H-M   'P 1'
#
loop_
_entity.id
_entity.type
_entity.pdbx_description
1 polymer ?
#
loop_
_entity_poly.entity_id
_entity_poly.type
_entity_poly.pdbx_seq_one_letter_code
_entity_poly.pdbx_strand_id
1 'polypeptide(L)'
;MYWIYLLIFIITVFVPQIIREGNAFFREEDVESLIILCFGVFAFVLYLAKEKELLKVFREKLHLQRKTNDITKDLSDSYSYIGGMNRKFDIVKNLIFHLPEVQSQITSKNHISIYDPILQAVKVLAKEEAVALRFVDVKKKVIVKSVDVPTKEYFSGFSGEVLLRSKKIFWEEDEFALVRSPRKAKNISAFLIFPKVTNQLEDVEMFKILASQSLLLFELDIQKQSLEEK
;
A
#
# COMPACT_ATOMS: atom_id res chain seq x y z
N MET A 1 33.52 13.72 33.97
CA MET A 1 34.54 13.13 33.07
C MET A 1 35.68 14.09 32.80
N TYR A 2 35.44 15.32 32.31
CA TYR A 2 36.48 16.35 32.15
C TYR A 2 37.29 16.61 33.43
N TRP A 3 36.62 16.57 34.57
CA TRP A 3 37.23 16.69 35.90
C TRP A 3 38.28 15.61 36.22
N ILE A 4 38.16 14.40 35.66
CA ILE A 4 39.13 13.30 35.90
C ILE A 4 40.41 13.58 35.12
N TYR A 5 40.30 13.97 33.85
CA TYR A 5 41.47 14.36 33.05
C TYR A 5 42.15 15.62 33.61
N LEU A 6 41.36 16.60 34.06
CA LEU A 6 41.88 17.80 34.72
C LEU A 6 42.64 17.45 36.01
N LEU A 7 42.11 16.55 36.82
CA LEU A 7 42.76 16.10 38.06
C LEU A 7 44.07 15.36 37.77
N ILE A 8 44.10 14.44 36.79
CA ILE A 8 45.32 13.76 36.38
C ILE A 8 46.36 14.76 35.86
N PHE A 9 45.94 15.74 35.06
CA PHE A 9 46.81 16.78 34.55
C PHE A 9 47.42 17.63 35.68
N ILE A 10 46.59 18.08 36.63
CA ILE A 10 47.05 18.82 37.81
C ILE A 10 48.08 17.99 38.58
N ILE A 11 47.77 16.74 38.92
CA ILE A 11 48.71 15.86 39.64
C ILE A 11 50.02 15.70 38.88
N THR A 12 49.96 15.50 37.57
CA THR A 12 51.15 15.32 36.71
C THR A 12 52.06 16.55 36.74
N VAL A 13 51.50 17.76 36.71
CA VAL A 13 52.27 19.03 36.79
C VAL A 13 52.93 19.23 38.16
N PHE A 14 52.33 18.69 39.22
CA PHE A 14 52.86 18.80 40.59
C PHE A 14 53.87 17.71 40.97
N VAL A 15 54.07 16.65 40.15
CA VAL A 15 55.03 15.56 40.42
C VAL A 15 56.45 16.08 40.75
N PRO A 16 57.07 16.97 39.95
CA PRO A 16 58.40 17.53 40.26
C PRO A 16 58.48 18.29 41.60
N GLN A 17 57.36 18.77 42.13
CA GLN A 17 57.36 19.47 43.43
C GLN A 17 57.27 18.51 44.62
N ILE A 18 56.75 17.30 44.39
CA ILE A 18 56.47 16.28 45.41
C ILE A 18 57.69 15.37 45.62
N ILE A 19 58.40 15.03 44.55
CA ILE A 19 59.62 14.20 44.61
C ILE A 19 60.79 15.16 44.69
N ARG A 20 61.46 15.22 45.86
CA ARG A 20 62.57 16.16 46.15
C ARG A 20 63.87 15.47 46.57
N GLU A 21 63.85 14.14 46.72
CA GLU A 21 65.00 13.36 47.16
C GLU A 21 65.10 12.08 46.32
N GLY A 22 66.27 11.89 45.69
CA GLY A 22 66.61 10.65 45.00
C GLY A 22 66.87 9.52 46.01
N ASN A 23 66.28 8.36 45.76
CA ASN A 23 66.57 7.15 46.53
C ASN A 23 67.91 6.56 46.03
N ALA A 24 68.66 5.84 46.88
CA ALA A 24 70.05 5.45 46.60
C ALA A 24 70.31 4.65 45.29
N PHE A 25 69.28 4.16 44.60
CA PHE A 25 69.36 3.39 43.36
C PHE A 25 68.97 4.16 42.07
N PHE A 26 68.24 5.27 42.17
CA PHE A 26 67.71 6.00 41.01
C PHE A 26 67.84 7.51 41.21
N ARG A 27 68.19 8.23 40.14
CA ARG A 27 68.21 9.70 40.18
C ARG A 27 66.77 10.18 40.26
N GLU A 28 66.57 11.30 40.95
CA GLU A 28 65.27 11.96 41.13
C GLU A 28 64.54 12.16 39.79
N GLU A 29 65.30 12.59 38.77
CA GLU A 29 64.84 12.79 37.38
C GLU A 29 64.26 11.50 36.75
N ASP A 30 64.86 10.34 37.04
CA ASP A 30 64.41 9.05 36.49
C ASP A 30 63.07 8.63 37.10
N VAL A 31 62.90 8.86 38.42
CA VAL A 31 61.68 8.52 39.16
C VAL A 31 60.53 9.46 38.78
N GLU A 32 60.80 10.74 38.62
CA GLU A 32 59.83 11.74 38.16
C GLU A 32 59.30 11.38 36.76
N SER A 33 60.22 11.12 35.83
CA SER A 33 59.91 10.75 34.45
C SER A 33 59.07 9.47 34.38
N LEU A 34 59.38 8.47 35.23
CA LEU A 34 58.62 7.23 35.31
C LEU A 34 57.18 7.45 35.80
N ILE A 35 56.98 8.32 36.79
CA ILE A 35 55.65 8.61 37.34
C ILE A 35 54.82 9.41 36.34
N ILE A 36 55.41 10.42 35.69
CA ILE A 36 54.75 11.17 34.62
C ILE A 36 54.34 10.23 33.49
N LEU A 37 55.21 9.30 33.09
CA LEU A 37 54.90 8.30 32.07
C LEU A 37 53.73 7.40 32.50
N CYS A 38 53.72 6.93 33.76
CA CYS A 38 52.61 6.13 34.30
C CYS A 38 51.27 6.87 34.24
N PHE A 39 51.25 8.15 34.63
CA PHE A 39 50.03 8.98 34.54
C PHE A 39 49.60 9.21 33.08
N GLY A 40 50.55 9.43 32.18
CA GLY A 40 50.28 9.57 30.74
C GLY A 40 49.65 8.30 30.14
N VAL A 41 50.22 7.13 30.44
CA VAL A 41 49.67 5.83 30.01
C VAL A 41 48.28 5.61 30.60
N PHE A 42 48.08 5.92 31.88
CA PHE A 42 46.78 5.79 32.53
C PHE A 42 45.71 6.68 31.89
N ALA A 43 46.03 7.96 31.65
CA ALA A 43 45.14 8.90 30.97
C ALA A 43 44.80 8.42 29.54
N PHE A 44 45.79 7.89 28.82
CA PHE A 44 45.61 7.37 27.47
C PHE A 44 44.69 6.14 27.45
N VAL A 45 44.85 5.20 28.39
CA VAL A 45 43.97 4.03 28.51
C VAL A 45 42.53 4.45 28.82
N LEU A 46 42.33 5.41 29.72
CA LEU A 46 41.01 5.96 30.02
C LEU A 46 40.37 6.62 28.79
N TYR A 47 41.16 7.35 28.00
CA TYR A 47 40.73 7.96 26.76
C TYR A 47 40.26 6.91 25.75
N LEU A 48 41.05 5.86 25.51
CA LEU A 48 40.70 4.78 24.60
C LEU A 48 39.44 4.01 25.04
N ALA A 49 39.30 3.76 26.35
CA ALA A 49 38.11 3.14 26.90
C ALA A 49 36.85 3.97 26.62
N LYS A 50 36.95 5.30 26.74
CA LYS A 50 35.85 6.23 26.47
C LYS A 50 35.51 6.33 25.00
N GLU A 51 36.51 6.40 24.13
CA GLU A 51 36.30 6.42 22.68
C GLU A 51 35.51 5.19 22.22
N LYS A 52 35.85 4.00 22.73
CA LYS A 52 35.14 2.76 22.43
C LYS A 52 33.68 2.79 22.87
N GLU A 53 33.40 3.32 24.07
CA GLU A 53 32.04 3.46 24.59
C GLU A 53 31.22 4.45 23.74
N LEU A 54 31.82 5.58 23.37
CA LEU A 54 31.18 6.60 22.55
C LEU A 54 30.85 6.05 21.15
N LEU A 55 31.78 5.32 20.53
CA LEU A 55 31.54 4.64 19.25
C LEU A 55 30.45 3.57 19.33
N LYS A 56 30.31 2.89 20.47
CA LYS A 56 29.25 1.90 20.69
C LYS A 56 27.89 2.60 20.76
N VAL A 57 27.76 3.63 21.59
CA VAL A 57 26.52 4.42 21.74
C VAL A 57 26.12 5.07 20.41
N PHE A 58 27.09 5.60 19.65
CA PHE A 58 26.82 6.20 18.35
C PHE A 58 26.28 5.18 17.34
N ARG A 59 26.88 3.98 17.29
CA ARG A 59 26.40 2.87 16.45
C ARG A 59 25.01 2.41 16.84
N GLU A 60 24.74 2.26 18.13
CA GLU A 60 23.43 1.88 18.64
C GLU A 60 22.37 2.94 18.29
N LYS A 61 22.69 4.22 18.49
CA LYS A 61 21.79 5.33 18.14
C LYS A 61 21.48 5.35 16.65
N LEU A 62 22.49 5.17 15.80
CA LEU A 62 22.32 5.17 14.34
C LEU A 62 21.50 3.96 13.86
N HIS A 63 21.73 2.79 14.46
CA HIS A 63 20.93 1.60 14.20
C HIS A 63 19.46 1.77 14.65
N LEU A 64 19.22 2.35 15.82
CA LEU A 64 17.86 2.67 16.29
C LEU A 64 17.17 3.67 15.37
N GLN A 65 17.86 4.74 14.95
CA GLN A 65 17.31 5.72 14.01
C GLN A 65 16.90 5.09 12.68
N ARG A 66 17.71 4.19 12.12
CA ARG A 66 17.36 3.44 10.91
C ARG A 66 16.09 2.60 11.11
N LYS A 67 16.04 1.81 12.19
CA LYS A 67 14.87 0.99 12.52
C LYS A 67 13.60 1.83 12.70
N THR A 68 13.68 2.96 13.39
CA THR A 68 12.53 3.86 13.57
C THR A 68 12.06 4.44 12.24
N ASN A 69 12.99 4.79 11.35
CA ASN A 69 12.65 5.31 10.02
C ASN A 69 11.93 4.23 9.17
N ASP A 70 12.45 3.00 9.19
CA ASP A 70 11.83 1.87 8.48
C ASP A 70 10.41 1.61 9.02
N ILE A 71 10.24 1.54 10.34
CA ILE A 71 8.92 1.37 10.97
C ILE A 71 7.96 2.51 10.59
N THR A 72 8.45 3.76 10.60
CA THR A 72 7.63 4.93 10.25
C THR A 72 7.17 4.87 8.80
N LYS A 73 8.07 4.45 7.89
CA LYS A 73 7.75 4.24 6.48
C LYS A 73 6.70 3.14 6.31
N ASP A 74 6.93 1.98 6.91
CA ASP A 74 6.02 0.83 6.82
C ASP A 74 4.62 1.18 7.37
N LEU A 75 4.58 1.97 8.45
CA LEU A 75 3.35 2.47 9.04
C LEU A 75 2.62 3.44 8.10
N SER A 76 3.35 4.39 7.51
CA SER A 76 2.81 5.33 6.51
C SER A 76 2.23 4.60 5.29
N ASP A 77 2.96 3.61 4.77
CA ASP A 77 2.53 2.79 3.64
C ASP A 77 1.27 1.98 4.02
N SER A 78 1.23 1.40 5.22
CA SER A 78 0.07 0.67 5.75
C SER A 78 -1.17 1.56 5.90
N TYR A 79 -1.03 2.77 6.45
CA TYR A 79 -2.16 3.70 6.58
C TYR A 79 -2.64 4.22 5.22
N SER A 80 -1.72 4.42 4.27
CA SER A 80 -2.07 4.82 2.90
C SER A 80 -2.88 3.72 2.21
N TYR A 81 -2.48 2.46 2.39
CA TYR A 81 -3.21 1.30 1.90
C TYR A 81 -4.60 1.18 2.53
N ILE A 82 -4.71 1.23 3.87
CA ILE A 82 -6.00 1.17 4.59
C ILE A 82 -6.92 2.33 4.15
N GLY A 83 -6.39 3.55 4.04
CA GLY A 83 -7.12 4.71 3.57
C GLY A 83 -7.60 4.55 2.12
N GLY A 84 -6.75 4.00 1.25
CA GLY A 84 -7.11 3.64 -0.12
C GLY A 84 -8.26 2.64 -0.17
N MET A 85 -8.17 1.55 0.60
CA MET A 85 -9.20 0.52 0.68
C MET A 85 -10.54 1.06 1.19
N ASN A 86 -10.52 1.88 2.24
CA ASN A 86 -11.72 2.51 2.79
C ASN A 86 -12.41 3.40 1.75
N ARG A 87 -11.66 4.21 0.98
CA ARG A 87 -12.24 5.01 -0.11
C ARG A 87 -12.92 4.15 -1.16
N LYS A 88 -12.31 3.01 -1.55
CA LYS A 88 -12.94 2.06 -2.49
C LYS A 88 -14.22 1.48 -1.90
N PHE A 89 -14.22 1.14 -0.61
CA PHE A 89 -15.40 0.65 0.10
C PHE A 89 -16.54 1.67 0.12
N ASP A 90 -16.22 2.94 0.40
CA ASP A 90 -17.19 4.02 0.38
C ASP A 90 -17.80 4.22 -1.02
N ILE A 91 -17.02 4.10 -2.10
CA ILE A 91 -17.52 4.15 -3.48
C ILE A 91 -18.56 3.05 -3.73
N VAL A 92 -18.24 1.80 -3.39
CA VAL A 92 -19.17 0.68 -3.57
C VAL A 92 -20.39 0.81 -2.67
N LYS A 93 -20.20 1.25 -1.43
CA LYS A 93 -21.28 1.50 -0.47
C LYS A 93 -22.26 2.56 -0.99
N ASN A 94 -21.75 3.71 -1.42
CA ASN A 94 -22.59 4.78 -1.99
C ASN A 94 -23.37 4.27 -3.20
N LEU A 95 -22.74 3.49 -4.08
CA LEU A 95 -23.44 2.87 -5.20
C LEU A 95 -24.58 1.93 -4.76
N ILE A 96 -24.35 1.11 -3.73
CA ILE A 96 -25.38 0.25 -3.14
C ILE A 96 -26.52 1.07 -2.55
N PHE A 97 -26.25 2.21 -1.92
CA PHE A 97 -27.29 3.06 -1.35
C PHE A 97 -28.06 3.88 -2.38
N HIS A 98 -27.49 4.18 -3.54
CA HIS A 98 -28.20 4.87 -4.63
C HIS A 98 -29.00 3.92 -5.54
N LEU A 99 -28.86 2.60 -5.41
CA LEU A 99 -29.65 1.62 -6.17
C LEU A 99 -31.18 1.78 -6.01
N PRO A 100 -31.74 2.03 -4.80
CA PRO A 100 -33.16 2.36 -4.63
C PRO A 100 -33.58 3.67 -5.33
N GLU A 101 -32.71 4.67 -5.40
CA GLU A 101 -32.98 5.92 -6.12
C GLU A 101 -32.96 5.68 -7.64
N VAL A 102 -32.03 4.87 -8.15
CA VAL A 102 -32.04 4.41 -9.54
C VAL A 102 -33.34 3.66 -9.85
N GLN A 103 -33.86 2.86 -8.91
CA GLN A 103 -35.17 2.22 -9.04
C GLN A 103 -36.33 3.25 -9.15
N SER A 104 -36.26 4.37 -8.44
CA SER A 104 -37.23 5.46 -8.61
C SER A 104 -37.08 6.16 -9.97
N GLN A 105 -35.84 6.32 -10.47
CA GLN A 105 -35.55 6.94 -11.77
C GLN A 105 -35.93 6.08 -12.97
N ILE A 106 -35.91 4.74 -12.82
CA ILE A 106 -36.48 3.79 -13.80
C ILE A 106 -37.96 4.10 -14.11
N THR A 107 -38.66 4.80 -13.21
CA THR A 107 -40.06 5.22 -13.37
C THR A 107 -40.19 6.56 -14.12
N SER A 108 -39.11 7.30 -14.31
CA SER A 108 -39.08 8.65 -14.92
C SER A 108 -38.32 8.67 -16.25
N LYS A 109 -38.89 9.32 -17.28
CA LYS A 109 -38.44 9.32 -18.69
C LYS A 109 -37.06 9.96 -18.99
N ASN A 110 -36.17 10.17 -18.02
CA ASN A 110 -34.88 10.81 -18.25
C ASN A 110 -33.79 9.78 -18.60
N HIS A 111 -33.10 10.05 -19.72
CA HIS A 111 -32.16 9.20 -20.47
C HIS A 111 -30.84 8.81 -19.78
N ILE A 112 -30.74 8.82 -18.45
CA ILE A 112 -29.54 8.31 -17.76
C ILE A 112 -29.62 6.78 -17.76
N SER A 113 -28.60 6.11 -18.31
CA SER A 113 -28.57 4.65 -18.34
C SER A 113 -28.45 4.16 -16.89
N ILE A 114 -29.31 3.24 -16.47
CA ILE A 114 -29.34 2.69 -15.11
C ILE A 114 -28.00 2.07 -14.66
N TYR A 115 -27.09 1.81 -15.61
CA TYR A 115 -25.76 1.26 -15.37
C TYR A 115 -24.67 2.34 -15.26
N ASP A 116 -24.97 3.60 -15.53
CA ASP A 116 -23.98 4.69 -15.49
C ASP A 116 -23.28 4.79 -14.13
N PRO A 117 -23.96 4.71 -12.97
CA PRO A 117 -23.28 4.71 -11.68
C PRO A 117 -22.28 3.55 -11.54
N ILE A 118 -22.63 2.36 -12.07
CA ILE A 118 -21.75 1.19 -12.04
C ILE A 118 -20.53 1.44 -12.92
N LEU A 119 -20.74 1.90 -14.15
CA LEU A 119 -19.63 2.18 -15.07
C LEU A 119 -18.70 3.24 -14.49
N GLN A 120 -19.23 4.29 -13.87
CA GLN A 120 -18.43 5.30 -13.19
C GLN A 120 -17.63 4.72 -12.02
N ALA A 121 -18.24 3.86 -11.19
CA ALA A 121 -17.52 3.18 -10.12
C ALA A 121 -16.40 2.28 -10.66
N VAL A 122 -16.64 1.56 -11.75
CA VAL A 122 -15.61 0.73 -12.40
C VAL A 122 -14.48 1.61 -12.95
N LYS A 123 -14.78 2.75 -13.59
CA LYS A 123 -13.75 3.69 -14.07
C LYS A 123 -12.84 4.17 -12.94
N VAL A 124 -13.43 4.59 -11.82
CA VAL A 124 -12.68 5.09 -10.66
C VAL A 124 -11.81 3.99 -10.04
N LEU A 125 -12.35 2.77 -9.89
CA LEU A 125 -11.61 1.65 -9.33
C LEU A 125 -10.51 1.14 -10.27
N ALA A 126 -10.81 1.04 -11.57
CA ALA A 126 -9.85 0.60 -12.60
C ALA A 126 -8.82 1.68 -12.94
N LYS A 127 -9.09 2.96 -12.59
CA LYS A 127 -8.36 4.15 -13.01
C LYS A 127 -8.28 4.31 -14.53
N GLU A 128 -9.35 3.91 -15.20
CA GLU A 128 -9.44 3.85 -16.66
C GLU A 128 -10.73 4.49 -17.16
N GLU A 129 -10.66 5.13 -18.32
CA GLU A 129 -11.82 5.76 -18.95
C GLU A 129 -12.62 4.80 -19.83
N ALA A 130 -11.98 3.72 -20.28
CA ALA A 130 -12.61 2.70 -21.11
C ALA A 130 -13.13 1.54 -20.25
N VAL A 131 -14.43 1.33 -20.26
CA VAL A 131 -15.11 0.25 -19.52
C VAL A 131 -16.28 -0.28 -20.33
N ALA A 132 -16.49 -1.59 -20.30
CA ALA A 132 -17.64 -2.24 -20.89
C ALA A 132 -18.33 -3.17 -19.91
N LEU A 133 -19.66 -3.16 -19.95
CA LEU A 133 -20.55 -4.05 -19.22
C LEU A 133 -21.36 -4.87 -20.21
N ARG A 134 -21.20 -6.18 -20.19
CA ARG A 134 -21.88 -7.10 -21.11
C ARG A 134 -22.66 -8.17 -20.37
N PHE A 135 -23.90 -8.39 -20.80
CA PHE A 135 -24.79 -9.43 -20.31
C PHE A 135 -24.88 -10.53 -21.34
N VAL A 136 -24.47 -11.74 -20.98
CA VAL A 136 -24.40 -12.88 -21.91
C VAL A 136 -25.35 -13.97 -21.46
N ASP A 137 -26.19 -14.44 -22.39
CA ASP A 137 -26.98 -15.66 -22.22
C ASP A 137 -26.04 -16.87 -22.32
N VAL A 138 -25.90 -17.61 -21.22
CA VAL A 138 -24.98 -18.75 -21.09
C VAL A 138 -25.40 -19.92 -21.97
N LYS A 139 -26.69 -20.10 -22.25
CA LYS A 139 -27.19 -21.19 -23.10
C LYS A 139 -26.99 -20.88 -24.57
N LYS A 140 -27.38 -19.68 -25.00
CA LYS A 140 -27.30 -19.25 -26.40
C LYS A 140 -25.92 -18.74 -26.79
N LYS A 141 -25.07 -18.42 -25.80
CA LYS A 141 -23.74 -17.79 -25.95
C LYS A 141 -23.76 -16.44 -26.68
N VAL A 142 -24.88 -15.72 -26.59
CA VAL A 142 -25.08 -14.43 -27.26
C VAL A 142 -25.11 -13.32 -26.22
N ILE A 143 -24.57 -12.15 -26.58
CA ILE A 143 -24.69 -10.94 -25.78
C ILE A 143 -26.13 -10.44 -25.89
N VAL A 144 -26.84 -10.39 -24.77
CA VAL A 144 -28.23 -9.92 -24.67
C VAL A 144 -28.28 -8.40 -24.56
N LYS A 145 -27.31 -7.81 -23.84
CA LYS A 145 -27.21 -6.37 -23.66
C LYS A 145 -25.75 -5.99 -23.43
N SER A 146 -25.34 -4.84 -23.95
CA SER A 146 -23.98 -4.30 -23.81
C SER A 146 -24.06 -2.79 -23.57
N VAL A 147 -23.31 -2.31 -22.60
CA VAL A 147 -23.12 -0.89 -22.33
C VAL A 147 -21.62 -0.63 -22.30
N ASP A 148 -21.12 0.05 -23.34
CA ASP A 148 -19.70 0.22 -23.60
C ASP A 148 -19.38 1.73 -23.61
N VAL A 149 -18.31 2.13 -22.92
CA VAL A 149 -17.81 3.51 -22.86
C VAL A 149 -16.31 3.50 -23.16
N PRO A 150 -15.77 4.31 -24.10
CA PRO A 150 -16.46 5.30 -24.93
C PRO A 150 -17.16 4.72 -26.18
N THR A 151 -16.70 3.58 -26.74
CA THR A 151 -17.24 3.05 -28.01
C THR A 151 -17.18 1.52 -28.06
N LYS A 152 -18.17 0.87 -28.69
CA LYS A 152 -18.28 -0.60 -28.81
C LYS A 152 -17.11 -1.25 -29.56
N GLU A 153 -16.52 -0.54 -30.51
CA GLU A 153 -15.41 -1.04 -31.35
C GLU A 153 -14.18 -1.40 -30.51
N TYR A 154 -13.93 -0.65 -29.44
CA TYR A 154 -12.79 -0.86 -28.54
C TYR A 154 -12.82 -2.22 -27.83
N PHE A 155 -14.03 -2.75 -27.58
CA PHE A 155 -14.24 -4.04 -26.91
C PHE A 155 -14.78 -5.12 -27.87
N SER A 156 -14.70 -4.91 -29.19
CA SER A 156 -15.32 -5.78 -30.20
C SER A 156 -14.84 -7.24 -30.16
N GLY A 157 -13.61 -7.49 -29.71
CA GLY A 157 -13.04 -8.84 -29.57
C GLY A 157 -13.74 -9.75 -28.55
N PHE A 158 -14.51 -9.19 -27.61
CA PHE A 158 -15.13 -9.94 -26.51
C PHE A 158 -16.55 -10.42 -26.80
N SER A 159 -16.69 -11.38 -27.71
CA SER A 159 -17.99 -12.01 -27.99
C SER A 159 -18.49 -12.86 -26.80
N GLY A 160 -19.79 -13.22 -26.81
CA GLY A 160 -20.37 -14.08 -25.77
C GLY A 160 -19.67 -15.44 -25.65
N GLU A 161 -19.15 -15.97 -26.77
CA GLU A 161 -18.37 -17.22 -26.75
C GLU A 161 -17.00 -17.04 -26.11
N VAL A 162 -16.32 -15.93 -26.41
CA VAL A 162 -15.01 -15.59 -25.82
C VAL A 162 -15.16 -15.41 -24.30
N LEU A 163 -16.14 -14.62 -23.87
CA LEU A 163 -16.42 -14.35 -22.45
C LEU A 163 -16.79 -15.62 -21.66
N LEU A 164 -17.35 -16.63 -22.32
CA LEU A 164 -17.73 -17.91 -21.68
C LEU A 164 -16.65 -19.00 -21.78
N ARG A 165 -15.57 -18.77 -22.54
CA ARG A 165 -14.44 -19.71 -22.65
C ARG A 165 -13.77 -19.95 -21.29
N SER A 166 -13.59 -18.87 -20.53
CA SER A 166 -13.06 -18.93 -19.17
C SER A 166 -14.18 -19.25 -18.17
N LYS A 167 -13.92 -20.23 -17.29
CA LYS A 167 -14.77 -20.51 -16.13
C LYS A 167 -14.37 -19.68 -14.89
N LYS A 168 -13.31 -18.89 -14.98
CA LYS A 168 -12.83 -18.05 -13.88
C LYS A 168 -13.78 -16.87 -13.66
N ILE A 169 -13.82 -16.39 -12.43
CA ILE A 169 -14.58 -15.18 -12.05
C ILE A 169 -13.79 -13.92 -12.45
N PHE A 170 -12.48 -13.96 -12.28
CA PHE A 170 -11.56 -12.92 -12.71
C PHE A 170 -10.46 -13.55 -13.56
N TRP A 171 -10.15 -12.96 -14.69
CA TRP A 171 -8.98 -13.31 -15.49
C TRP A 171 -8.52 -12.11 -16.31
N GLU A 172 -7.28 -12.18 -16.77
CA GLU A 172 -6.70 -11.22 -17.67
C GLU A 172 -6.52 -11.90 -19.03
N GLU A 173 -6.87 -11.19 -20.10
CA GLU A 173 -6.73 -11.65 -21.48
C GLU A 173 -6.21 -10.48 -22.30
N ASP A 174 -5.01 -10.66 -22.88
CA ASP A 174 -4.23 -9.61 -23.54
C ASP A 174 -4.04 -8.37 -22.65
N GLU A 175 -4.53 -7.22 -23.09
CA GLU A 175 -4.45 -5.91 -22.42
C GLU A 175 -5.70 -5.61 -21.57
N PHE A 176 -6.55 -6.60 -21.31
CA PHE A 176 -7.83 -6.41 -20.61
C PHE A 176 -7.97 -7.30 -19.38
N ALA A 177 -8.59 -6.74 -18.35
CA ALA A 177 -9.10 -7.46 -17.20
C ALA A 177 -10.60 -7.72 -17.37
N LEU A 178 -11.00 -8.96 -17.08
CA LEU A 178 -12.37 -9.44 -17.22
C LEU A 178 -12.90 -9.94 -15.89
N VAL A 179 -14.08 -9.45 -15.51
CA VAL A 179 -14.74 -9.83 -14.26
C VAL A 179 -16.15 -10.30 -14.53
N ARG A 180 -16.38 -11.58 -14.27
CA ARG A 180 -17.67 -12.24 -14.38
C ARG A 180 -18.44 -12.12 -13.07
N SER A 181 -19.77 -11.97 -13.14
CA SER A 181 -20.64 -12.12 -11.99
C SER A 181 -20.49 -13.52 -11.37
N PRO A 182 -20.22 -13.65 -10.06
CA PRO A 182 -20.10 -14.94 -9.37
C PRO A 182 -21.36 -15.81 -9.49
N ARG A 183 -22.53 -15.15 -9.57
CA ARG A 183 -23.83 -15.80 -9.74
C ARG A 183 -24.37 -15.56 -11.15
N LYS A 184 -25.36 -16.36 -11.51
CA LYS A 184 -26.13 -16.27 -12.76
C LYS A 184 -27.59 -16.05 -12.41
N ALA A 185 -28.30 -15.26 -13.19
CA ALA A 185 -29.75 -15.04 -13.05
C ALA A 185 -30.42 -15.37 -14.39
N LYS A 186 -31.42 -16.26 -14.41
CA LYS A 186 -32.14 -16.68 -15.63
C LYS A 186 -31.22 -17.07 -16.81
N ASN A 187 -30.12 -17.79 -16.53
CA ASN A 187 -29.05 -18.15 -17.48
C ASN A 187 -28.20 -16.99 -17.99
N ILE A 188 -28.27 -15.81 -17.39
CA ILE A 188 -27.50 -14.64 -17.78
C ILE A 188 -26.35 -14.44 -16.79
N SER A 189 -25.18 -14.12 -17.33
CA SER A 189 -24.00 -13.69 -16.56
C SER A 189 -23.63 -12.27 -16.99
N ALA A 190 -23.27 -11.42 -16.03
CA ALA A 190 -22.72 -10.10 -16.30
C ALA A 190 -21.20 -10.18 -16.37
N PHE A 191 -20.60 -9.37 -17.24
CA PHE A 191 -19.16 -9.27 -17.44
C PHE A 191 -18.76 -7.80 -17.46
N LEU A 192 -17.81 -7.44 -16.61
CA LEU A 192 -17.09 -6.17 -16.67
C LEU A 192 -15.78 -6.38 -17.43
N ILE A 193 -15.45 -5.45 -18.31
CA ILE A 193 -14.26 -5.49 -19.15
C ILE A 193 -13.63 -4.11 -19.09
N PHE A 194 -12.33 -4.05 -18.81
CA PHE A 194 -11.58 -2.80 -18.74
C PHE A 194 -10.09 -3.05 -19.04
N PRO A 195 -9.34 -2.04 -19.50
CA PRO A 195 -7.91 -2.16 -19.70
C PRO A 195 -7.19 -2.58 -18.42
N LYS A 196 -6.21 -3.46 -18.57
CA LYS A 196 -5.37 -3.93 -17.48
C LYS A 196 -4.39 -2.82 -17.09
N VAL A 197 -4.40 -2.46 -15.81
CA VAL A 197 -3.41 -1.58 -15.20
C VAL A 197 -2.69 -2.36 -14.10
N THR A 198 -1.39 -2.13 -13.95
CA THR A 198 -0.56 -2.75 -12.91
C THR A 198 -1.20 -2.56 -11.52
N ASN A 199 -1.26 -3.63 -10.71
CA ASN A 199 -1.88 -3.71 -9.35
C ASN A 199 -3.41 -3.87 -9.21
N GLN A 200 -4.15 -4.26 -10.25
CA GLN A 200 -5.62 -4.49 -10.14
C GLN A 200 -6.07 -5.71 -9.31
N LEU A 201 -5.15 -6.56 -8.83
CA LEU A 201 -5.48 -7.75 -8.03
C LEU A 201 -6.13 -7.42 -6.67
N GLU A 202 -5.86 -6.24 -6.11
CA GLU A 202 -6.39 -5.82 -4.81
C GLU A 202 -7.89 -5.48 -4.86
N ASP A 203 -8.43 -5.14 -6.04
CA ASP A 203 -9.79 -4.65 -6.22
C ASP A 203 -10.76 -5.68 -6.80
N VAL A 204 -10.30 -6.92 -6.97
CA VAL A 204 -11.07 -8.01 -7.59
C VAL A 204 -12.40 -8.23 -6.87
N GLU A 205 -12.44 -8.16 -5.55
CA GLU A 205 -13.69 -8.30 -4.79
C GLU A 205 -14.68 -7.17 -5.07
N MET A 206 -14.19 -5.94 -5.25
CA MET A 206 -15.03 -4.78 -5.55
C MET A 206 -15.66 -4.91 -6.93
N PHE A 207 -14.88 -5.36 -7.92
CA PHE A 207 -15.42 -5.63 -9.26
C PHE A 207 -16.42 -6.79 -9.28
N LYS A 208 -16.22 -7.84 -8.46
CA LYS A 208 -17.20 -8.94 -8.32
C LYS A 208 -18.54 -8.43 -7.76
N ILE A 209 -18.50 -7.52 -6.78
CA ILE A 209 -19.69 -6.88 -6.22
C ILE A 209 -20.38 -6.08 -7.33
N LEU A 210 -19.66 -5.21 -8.05
CA LEU A 210 -20.21 -4.41 -9.14
C LEU A 210 -20.81 -5.26 -10.28
N ALA A 211 -20.16 -6.35 -10.66
CA ALA A 211 -20.70 -7.29 -11.65
C ALA A 211 -21.99 -7.98 -11.15
N SER A 212 -22.07 -8.28 -9.85
CA SER A 212 -23.29 -8.84 -9.23
C SER A 212 -24.43 -7.82 -9.20
N GLN A 213 -24.14 -6.57 -8.84
CA GLN A 213 -25.13 -5.49 -8.86
C GLN A 213 -25.63 -5.18 -10.28
N SER A 214 -24.74 -5.24 -11.25
CA SER A 214 -25.10 -5.11 -12.67
C SER A 214 -26.12 -6.17 -13.08
N LEU A 215 -25.88 -7.43 -12.67
CA LEU A 215 -26.78 -8.54 -12.94
C LEU A 215 -28.16 -8.36 -12.29
N LEU A 216 -28.20 -7.86 -11.05
CA LEU A 216 -29.44 -7.54 -10.35
C LEU A 216 -30.24 -6.44 -11.07
N LEU A 217 -29.59 -5.33 -11.44
CA LEU A 217 -30.22 -4.25 -12.20
C LEU A 217 -30.79 -4.72 -13.53
N PHE A 218 -30.06 -5.59 -14.22
CA PHE A 218 -30.51 -6.18 -15.47
C PHE A 218 -31.75 -7.07 -15.29
N GLU A 219 -31.83 -7.83 -14.21
CA GLU A 219 -33.04 -8.61 -13.91
C GLU A 219 -34.26 -7.72 -13.65
N LEU A 220 -34.07 -6.63 -12.90
CA LEU A 220 -35.13 -5.66 -12.63
C LEU A 220 -35.60 -4.95 -13.91
N ASP A 221 -34.68 -4.57 -14.79
CA ASP A 221 -34.97 -3.95 -16.09
C ASP A 221 -35.81 -4.86 -16.99
N ILE A 222 -35.46 -6.15 -17.08
CA ILE A 222 -36.27 -7.14 -17.82
C ILE A 222 -37.67 -7.30 -17.21
N GLN A 223 -37.77 -7.37 -15.87
CA GLN A 223 -39.06 -7.52 -15.20
C GLN A 223 -39.99 -6.33 -15.51
N LYS A 224 -39.46 -5.11 -15.55
CA LYS A 224 -40.22 -3.92 -15.93
C LYS A 224 -40.71 -3.97 -17.38
N GLN A 225 -39.84 -4.28 -18.32
CA GLN A 225 -40.23 -4.39 -19.74
C GLN A 225 -41.36 -5.42 -19.94
N SER A 226 -41.32 -6.53 -19.21
CA SER A 226 -42.39 -7.55 -19.27
C SER A 226 -43.72 -7.14 -18.61
N LEU A 227 -43.72 -6.09 -17.77
CA LEU A 227 -44.92 -5.53 -17.15
C LEU A 227 -45.52 -4.39 -17.98
N GLU A 228 -44.71 -3.66 -18.75
CA GLU A 228 -45.17 -2.60 -19.65
C GLU A 228 -45.75 -3.15 -20.98
N GLU A 229 -45.40 -4.39 -21.36
CA GLU A 229 -45.93 -5.09 -22.55
C GLU A 229 -47.26 -5.85 -22.30
N LYS A 230 -47.81 -5.82 -21.08
CA LYS A 230 -49.10 -6.43 -20.72
C LYS A 230 -50.18 -5.38 -20.53
#